data_AF-A0A1F9CW19-F1
#
_entry.id   AF-A0A1F9CW19-F1
#
_cell.length_a   1.000
_cell.length_b   1.000
_cell.length_c   1.000
_cell.angle_alpha   90.00
_cell.angle_beta   90.00
_cell.angle_gamma   90.00
#
_symmetry.space_group_name_H-M   'P 1'
#
loop_
_entity.id
_entity.type
_entity.pdbx_description
1 polymer ?
#
loop_
_entity_poly.entity_id
_entity_poly.type
_entity_poly.pdbx_seq_one_letter_code
_entity_poly.pdbx_strand_id
1 'polypeptide(L)'
;MKKIWAVIFLLSLLMLGCTGGGSSGVQGFLPSSAKAQGIKIKKDGEARIYEGKKLFDYMDGGAELYYEYGFEQACVQRYKAKQGEVTVEIYQMDTSAHAYGVYTFDTQGEHPPIGQDATYARGLLAFWKGRYAVRAFSENEKFKDILLALGQAITKKIPQEGERPAILAFPPPQWVVDDSLLFFRGQIALNNGYFLSHQDVLFLSKGAEGITFLYKPEAQPLRVIMVRYAGRQQATEAFKSLRASEVIKKGSVKEGLFLGRSRKGYGGALLSEDLVVLVLDGKTRELVTRALRSLPYRGGQG
;
A
#
# COMPACT_ATOMS: atom_id res chain seq x y z
N MET A 1 46.26 63.55 -34.89
CA MET A 1 46.34 62.07 -34.84
C MET A 1 45.57 61.58 -33.62
N LYS A 2 44.64 60.62 -33.79
CA LYS A 2 43.78 59.92 -32.80
C LYS A 2 42.68 60.81 -32.16
N LYS A 3 41.36 60.75 -32.44
CA LYS A 3 40.34 59.66 -32.50
C LYS A 3 40.41 58.72 -31.29
N ILE A 4 39.36 58.33 -30.56
CA ILE A 4 37.90 58.58 -30.52
C ILE A 4 37.41 58.03 -29.14
N TRP A 5 36.33 58.64 -28.65
CA TRP A 5 35.24 58.24 -27.74
C TRP A 5 35.28 57.19 -26.62
N ALA A 6 34.40 57.52 -25.66
CA ALA A 6 33.79 56.76 -24.58
C ALA A 6 33.52 55.27 -24.85
N VAL A 7 33.80 54.46 -23.83
CA VAL A 7 33.39 53.05 -23.75
C VAL A 7 32.24 52.96 -22.74
N ILE A 8 31.04 52.80 -23.28
CA ILE A 8 29.86 52.30 -22.56
C ILE A 8 29.97 50.78 -22.58
N PHE A 9 30.07 50.16 -21.40
CA PHE A 9 30.09 48.70 -21.26
C PHE A 9 28.64 48.19 -21.31
N LEU A 10 28.20 47.80 -22.51
CA LEU A 10 26.95 47.07 -22.72
C LEU A 10 27.24 45.60 -22.44
N LEU A 11 26.81 45.09 -21.28
CA LEU A 11 26.94 43.68 -20.93
C LEU A 11 25.87 42.89 -21.71
N SER A 12 26.30 42.24 -22.78
CA SER A 12 25.51 41.29 -23.56
C SER A 12 25.24 40.04 -22.72
N LEU A 13 23.97 39.83 -22.39
CA LEU A 13 23.45 38.62 -21.76
C LEU A 13 23.61 37.45 -22.75
N LEU A 14 24.60 36.58 -22.52
CA LEU A 14 24.66 35.26 -23.13
C LEU A 14 23.48 34.44 -22.59
N MET A 15 22.41 34.33 -23.37
CA MET A 15 21.39 33.29 -23.22
C MET A 15 22.00 31.95 -23.63
N LEU A 16 22.82 31.37 -22.75
CA LEU A 16 23.12 29.94 -22.78
C LEU A 16 21.83 29.21 -22.40
N GLY A 17 21.10 28.81 -23.43
CA GLY A 17 20.00 27.87 -23.30
C GLY A 17 20.52 26.56 -22.72
N CYS A 18 20.18 26.30 -21.46
CA CYS A 18 20.22 24.96 -20.91
C CYS A 18 19.09 24.15 -21.55
N THR A 19 19.40 23.47 -22.65
CA THR A 19 18.64 22.31 -23.12
C THR A 19 18.81 21.19 -22.10
N GLY A 20 17.98 21.19 -21.06
CA GLY A 20 17.87 20.12 -20.08
C GLY A 20 17.16 18.90 -20.67
N GLY A 21 17.86 18.16 -21.53
CA GLY A 21 17.44 16.85 -22.00
C GLY A 21 17.76 15.77 -20.96
N GLY A 22 16.72 15.29 -20.27
CA GLY A 22 16.80 14.15 -19.37
C GLY A 22 15.50 13.96 -18.60
N SER A 23 14.50 13.29 -19.19
CA SER A 23 13.29 12.88 -18.45
C SER A 23 13.64 11.70 -17.53
N SER A 24 14.33 11.95 -16.41
CA SER A 24 14.75 10.94 -15.43
C SER A 24 13.99 11.11 -14.12
N GLY A 25 12.76 10.62 -14.10
CA GLY A 25 11.85 10.55 -12.94
C GLY A 25 10.74 9.53 -13.22
N VAL A 26 9.74 9.40 -12.35
CA VAL A 26 8.63 8.42 -12.48
C VAL A 26 7.94 8.46 -13.86
N GLN A 27 7.87 9.64 -14.47
CA GLN A 27 7.35 9.84 -15.83
C GLN A 27 8.02 8.95 -16.89
N GLY A 28 9.30 8.60 -16.70
CA GLY A 28 10.07 7.74 -17.59
C GLY A 28 9.51 6.31 -17.68
N PHE A 29 8.78 5.87 -16.64
CA PHE A 29 8.13 4.55 -16.61
C PHE A 29 6.89 4.46 -17.51
N LEU A 30 6.27 5.60 -17.82
CA LEU A 30 5.08 5.63 -18.67
C LEU A 30 5.45 5.41 -20.15
N PRO A 31 4.92 4.38 -20.82
CA PRO A 31 5.14 4.21 -22.26
C PRO A 31 4.44 5.31 -23.06
N SER A 32 4.95 5.66 -24.25
CA SER A 32 4.31 6.65 -25.13
C SER A 32 3.02 6.14 -25.77
N SER A 33 2.91 4.82 -25.94
CA SER A 33 1.73 4.12 -26.46
C SER A 33 1.73 2.66 -26.04
N ALA A 34 0.56 2.02 -26.12
CA ALA A 34 0.41 0.57 -25.97
C ALA A 34 -0.58 0.06 -27.02
N LYS A 35 -0.44 -1.21 -27.39
CA LYS A 35 -1.30 -1.87 -28.38
C LYS A 35 -1.59 -3.31 -27.94
N ALA A 36 -2.86 -3.71 -28.01
CA ALA A 36 -3.32 -5.06 -27.76
C ALA A 36 -4.66 -5.28 -28.50
N GLN A 37 -4.90 -6.49 -29.01
CA GLN A 37 -6.13 -6.86 -29.75
C GLN A 37 -6.58 -5.84 -30.81
N GLY A 38 -5.64 -5.30 -31.58
CA GLY A 38 -5.93 -4.29 -32.61
C GLY A 38 -6.27 -2.89 -32.09
N ILE A 39 -6.46 -2.70 -30.79
CA ILE A 39 -6.63 -1.39 -30.15
C ILE A 39 -5.24 -0.78 -29.91
N LYS A 40 -5.07 0.49 -30.26
CA LYS A 40 -3.85 1.26 -29.96
C LYS A 40 -4.23 2.51 -29.19
N ILE A 41 -3.65 2.67 -28.00
CA ILE A 41 -3.76 3.87 -27.18
C ILE A 41 -2.47 4.68 -27.24
N LYS A 42 -2.56 5.99 -27.09
CA LYS A 42 -1.42 6.91 -27.00
C LYS A 42 -1.63 7.87 -25.84
N LYS A 43 -0.55 8.41 -25.28
CA LYS A 43 -0.64 9.47 -24.27
C LYS A 43 -1.54 10.61 -24.77
N ASP A 44 -2.42 11.07 -23.90
CA ASP A 44 -3.26 12.24 -24.09
C ASP A 44 -2.77 13.34 -23.15
N GLY A 45 -2.16 14.37 -23.71
CA GLY A 45 -1.49 15.42 -22.93
C GLY A 45 -0.25 14.95 -22.16
N GLU A 46 0.27 15.86 -21.34
CA GLU A 46 1.42 15.60 -20.48
C GLU A 46 1.03 14.85 -19.19
N ALA A 47 2.00 14.14 -18.62
CA ALA A 47 1.81 13.49 -17.33
C ALA A 47 1.77 14.55 -16.21
N ARG A 48 0.80 14.42 -15.31
CA ARG A 48 0.68 15.28 -14.13
C ARG A 48 1.46 14.68 -12.96
N ILE A 49 2.21 15.51 -12.25
CA ILE A 49 3.01 15.11 -11.09
C ILE A 49 2.45 15.78 -9.84
N TYR A 50 2.29 14.97 -8.79
CA TYR A 50 1.86 15.42 -7.47
C TYR A 50 2.91 15.00 -6.46
N GLU A 51 3.44 15.97 -5.71
CA GLU A 51 4.48 15.77 -4.70
C GLU A 51 3.99 16.27 -3.35
N GLY A 52 4.36 15.57 -2.28
CA GLY A 52 3.96 15.92 -0.93
C GLY A 52 2.45 16.14 -0.81
N LYS A 53 2.04 17.29 -0.26
CA LYS A 53 0.62 17.60 0.01
C LYS A 53 -0.24 17.78 -1.24
N LYS A 54 0.35 17.93 -2.43
CA LYS A 54 -0.40 18.13 -3.68
C LYS A 54 -1.20 16.91 -4.11
N LEU A 55 -0.99 15.74 -3.48
CA LEU A 55 -1.83 14.58 -3.76
C LEU A 55 -3.30 14.83 -3.38
N PHE A 56 -3.59 15.72 -2.42
CA PHE A 56 -4.96 16.13 -2.11
C PHE A 56 -5.68 16.81 -3.29
N ASP A 57 -4.94 17.54 -4.13
CA ASP A 57 -5.51 18.18 -5.32
C ASP A 57 -5.99 17.15 -6.35
N TYR A 58 -5.48 15.92 -6.25
CA TYR A 58 -5.88 14.77 -7.07
C TYR A 58 -6.91 13.86 -6.39
N MET A 59 -6.76 13.62 -5.09
CA MET A 59 -7.56 12.67 -4.31
C MET A 59 -8.21 13.36 -3.11
N ASP A 60 -9.49 13.72 -3.26
CA ASP A 60 -10.29 14.39 -2.23
C ASP A 60 -10.48 13.48 -1.00
N GLY A 61 -9.73 13.75 0.08
CA GLY A 61 -9.70 12.96 1.32
C GLY A 61 -8.97 11.61 1.24
N GLY A 62 -8.82 11.03 0.05
CA GLY A 62 -8.16 9.74 -0.16
C GLY A 62 -6.63 9.75 0.01
N ALA A 63 -6.00 10.93 -0.02
CA ALA A 63 -4.54 11.07 0.05
C ALA A 63 -3.95 10.67 1.42
N GLU A 64 -4.73 10.77 2.50
CA GLU A 64 -4.26 10.46 3.87
C GLU A 64 -3.74 9.04 4.00
N LEU A 65 -4.41 8.08 3.34
CA LEU A 65 -3.98 6.68 3.31
C LEU A 65 -2.56 6.55 2.74
N TYR A 66 -2.27 7.22 1.62
CA TYR A 66 -0.97 7.17 0.96
C TYR A 66 0.14 7.80 1.81
N TYR A 67 -0.18 8.86 2.57
CA TYR A 67 0.81 9.46 3.49
C TYR A 67 1.19 8.52 4.63
N GLU A 68 0.27 7.69 5.14
CA GLU A 68 0.65 6.67 6.12
C GLU A 68 1.69 5.69 5.55
N TYR A 69 1.67 5.45 4.24
CA TYR A 69 2.65 4.63 3.52
C TYR A 69 3.88 5.42 3.02
N GLY A 70 4.15 6.61 3.55
CA GLY A 70 5.38 7.34 3.22
C GLY A 70 5.44 7.80 1.76
N PHE A 71 4.29 8.22 1.21
CA PHE A 71 4.17 8.79 -0.13
C PHE A 71 5.22 9.87 -0.41
N GLU A 72 5.94 9.71 -1.52
CA GLU A 72 6.88 10.71 -2.03
C GLU A 72 6.26 11.52 -3.18
N GLN A 73 5.77 10.82 -4.21
CA GLN A 73 5.18 11.45 -5.39
C GLN A 73 4.25 10.50 -6.17
N ALA A 74 3.32 11.08 -6.93
CA ALA A 74 2.47 10.39 -7.89
C ALA A 74 2.65 10.97 -9.29
N CYS A 75 2.55 10.10 -10.30
CA CYS A 75 2.53 10.46 -11.70
C CYS A 75 1.25 9.91 -12.34
N VAL A 76 0.43 10.79 -12.90
CA VAL A 76 -0.86 10.44 -13.52
C VAL A 76 -0.83 10.77 -15.01
N GLN A 77 -1.13 9.78 -15.84
CA GLN A 77 -1.16 9.91 -17.29
C GLN A 77 -2.45 9.32 -17.86
N ARG A 78 -3.12 10.12 -18.68
CA ARG A 78 -4.24 9.65 -19.50
C ARG A 78 -3.72 9.14 -20.85
N TYR A 79 -4.39 8.12 -21.36
CA TYR A 79 -4.18 7.57 -22.69
C TYR A 79 -5.51 7.53 -23.42
N LYS A 80 -5.53 7.91 -24.70
CA LYS A 80 -6.73 7.86 -25.54
C LYS A 80 -6.60 6.88 -26.70
N ALA A 81 -7.73 6.26 -27.03
CA ALA A 81 -8.04 5.62 -28.30
C ALA A 81 -9.41 6.08 -28.79
N LYS A 82 -9.80 5.68 -30.00
CA LYS A 82 -11.15 5.97 -30.51
C LYS A 82 -12.25 5.32 -29.66
N GLN A 83 -11.93 4.19 -29.02
CA GLN A 83 -12.87 3.34 -28.30
C GLN A 83 -13.01 3.71 -26.81
N GLY A 84 -12.22 4.66 -26.30
CA GLY A 84 -12.21 5.02 -24.89
C GLY A 84 -10.85 5.51 -24.40
N GLU A 85 -10.72 5.66 -23.09
CA GLU A 85 -9.52 6.14 -22.42
C GLU A 85 -9.08 5.23 -21.27
N VAL A 86 -7.79 5.32 -20.94
CA VAL A 86 -7.17 4.66 -19.79
C VAL A 86 -6.49 5.74 -18.96
N THR A 87 -6.63 5.67 -17.64
CA THR A 87 -5.79 6.44 -16.71
C THR A 87 -4.79 5.50 -16.06
N VAL A 88 -3.53 5.90 -16.04
CA VAL A 88 -2.44 5.23 -15.31
C VAL A 88 -1.94 6.15 -14.22
N GLU A 89 -1.85 5.62 -13.01
CA GLU A 89 -1.31 6.25 -11.82
C GLU A 89 -0.10 5.43 -11.36
N ILE A 90 1.04 6.08 -11.17
CA ILE A 90 2.23 5.47 -10.55
C ILE A 90 2.52 6.25 -9.29
N TYR A 91 2.44 5.58 -8.15
CA TYR A 91 2.76 6.12 -6.84
C TYR A 91 4.12 5.61 -6.39
N GLN A 92 5.01 6.53 -6.03
CA GLN A 92 6.32 6.24 -5.44
C GLN A 92 6.24 6.41 -3.92
N MET A 93 6.62 5.35 -3.21
CA MET A 93 6.75 5.36 -1.75
C MET A 93 8.23 5.47 -1.35
N ASP A 94 8.48 5.80 -0.09
CA ASP A 94 9.80 5.77 0.55
C ASP A 94 10.42 4.34 0.57
N THR A 95 9.60 3.28 0.69
CA THR A 95 10.06 1.88 0.74
C THR A 95 9.26 0.93 -0.15
N SER A 96 9.82 -0.25 -0.45
CA SER A 96 9.10 -1.31 -1.18
C SER A 96 7.96 -1.92 -0.36
N ALA A 97 8.15 -2.08 0.94
CA ALA A 97 7.14 -2.58 1.86
C ALA A 97 5.87 -1.71 1.84
N HIS A 98 6.04 -0.40 1.72
CA HIS A 98 4.91 0.53 1.67
C HIS A 98 4.21 0.54 0.31
N ALA A 99 4.94 0.39 -0.79
CA ALA A 99 4.33 0.20 -2.10
C ALA A 99 3.50 -1.10 -2.16
N TYR A 100 4.02 -2.18 -1.56
CA TYR A 100 3.26 -3.40 -1.34
C TYR A 100 1.99 -3.14 -0.51
N GLY A 101 2.09 -2.37 0.57
CA GLY A 101 0.95 -1.96 1.40
C GLY A 101 -0.18 -1.30 0.62
N VAL A 102 0.14 -0.33 -0.22
CA VAL A 102 -0.84 0.32 -1.10
C VAL A 102 -1.48 -0.67 -2.07
N TYR A 103 -0.71 -1.62 -2.62
CA TYR A 103 -1.26 -2.68 -3.47
C TYR A 103 -2.23 -3.60 -2.72
N THR A 104 -2.01 -3.88 -1.43
CA THR A 104 -2.84 -4.84 -0.68
C THR A 104 -4.31 -4.44 -0.50
N PHE A 105 -4.71 -3.22 -0.89
CA PHE A 105 -6.12 -2.80 -0.94
C PHE A 105 -6.88 -3.30 -2.17
N ASP A 106 -6.18 -3.63 -3.25
CA ASP A 106 -6.77 -3.97 -4.55
C ASP A 106 -6.49 -5.44 -4.94
N THR A 107 -6.43 -6.37 -3.97
CA THR A 107 -5.99 -7.76 -4.20
C THR A 107 -7.05 -8.70 -4.79
N GLN A 108 -8.33 -8.39 -4.63
CA GLN A 108 -9.45 -9.25 -5.04
C GLN A 108 -9.61 -9.32 -6.57
N GLY A 109 -9.35 -10.47 -7.19
CA GLY A 109 -9.59 -10.65 -8.63
C GLY A 109 -8.70 -11.70 -9.30
N GLU A 110 -8.40 -11.48 -10.58
CA GLU A 110 -7.43 -12.30 -11.31
C GLU A 110 -6.01 -11.82 -11.04
N HIS A 111 -5.03 -12.72 -10.94
CA HIS A 111 -3.62 -12.36 -10.70
C HIS A 111 -2.74 -12.58 -11.94
N PRO A 112 -2.68 -11.62 -12.88
CA PRO A 112 -1.80 -11.72 -14.03
C PRO A 112 -0.32 -11.62 -13.62
N PRO A 113 0.63 -12.24 -14.35
CA PRO A 113 2.06 -12.19 -14.04
C PRO A 113 2.68 -10.84 -14.44
N ILE A 114 2.38 -9.78 -13.69
CA ILE A 114 2.86 -8.39 -13.89
C ILE A 114 3.43 -7.87 -12.57
N GLY A 115 4.55 -7.15 -12.63
CA GLY A 115 5.22 -6.69 -11.43
C GLY A 115 5.70 -7.85 -10.54
N GLN A 116 5.72 -7.62 -9.23
CA GLN A 116 5.94 -8.66 -8.23
C GLN A 116 4.63 -9.33 -7.81
N ASP A 117 3.56 -8.55 -7.73
CA ASP A 117 2.18 -9.03 -7.64
C ASP A 117 1.27 -8.06 -8.41
N ALA A 118 0.21 -8.61 -8.99
CA ALA A 118 -0.82 -7.84 -9.66
C ALA A 118 -2.20 -8.44 -9.43
N THR A 119 -3.20 -7.59 -9.55
CA THR A 119 -4.61 -7.96 -9.56
C THR A 119 -5.32 -7.20 -10.66
N TYR A 120 -6.18 -7.91 -11.40
CA TYR A 120 -7.12 -7.34 -12.33
C TYR A 120 -8.56 -7.65 -11.89
N ALA A 121 -9.37 -6.60 -11.74
CA ALA A 121 -10.80 -6.73 -11.49
C ALA A 121 -11.55 -5.51 -12.04
N ARG A 122 -12.66 -5.76 -12.74
CA ARG A 122 -13.65 -4.72 -13.13
C ARG A 122 -13.02 -3.48 -13.78
N GLY A 123 -12.09 -3.68 -14.72
CA GLY A 123 -11.45 -2.58 -15.45
C GLY A 123 -10.33 -1.87 -14.70
N LEU A 124 -9.91 -2.35 -13.52
CA LEU A 124 -8.73 -1.90 -12.79
C LEU A 124 -7.65 -2.99 -12.81
N LEU A 125 -6.46 -2.64 -13.26
CA LEU A 125 -5.23 -3.37 -13.00
C LEU A 125 -4.45 -2.63 -11.91
N ALA A 126 -4.21 -3.29 -10.78
CA ALA A 126 -3.32 -2.83 -9.72
C ALA A 126 -2.11 -3.76 -9.64
N PHE A 127 -0.90 -3.21 -9.49
CA PHE A 127 0.31 -4.02 -9.27
C PHE A 127 1.36 -3.21 -8.53
N TRP A 128 2.40 -3.88 -8.03
CA TRP A 128 3.56 -3.22 -7.45
C TRP A 128 4.87 -3.82 -7.96
N LYS A 129 5.94 -3.02 -7.91
CA LYS A 129 7.33 -3.47 -8.13
C LYS A 129 8.31 -2.48 -7.50
N GLY A 130 9.22 -2.98 -6.68
CA GLY A 130 10.12 -2.11 -5.93
C GLY A 130 9.32 -1.19 -5.01
N ARG A 131 9.62 0.10 -5.02
CA ARG A 131 8.91 1.14 -4.25
C ARG A 131 7.74 1.79 -5.02
N TYR A 132 7.25 1.15 -6.07
CA TYR A 132 6.20 1.70 -6.93
C TYR A 132 4.93 0.87 -6.87
N ALA A 133 3.82 1.51 -6.50
CA ALA A 133 2.47 0.97 -6.66
C ALA A 133 1.83 1.61 -7.91
N VAL A 134 1.21 0.80 -8.76
CA VAL A 134 0.68 1.24 -10.04
C VAL A 134 -0.78 0.82 -10.17
N ARG A 135 -1.62 1.76 -10.56
CA ARG A 135 -3.03 1.53 -10.88
C ARG A 135 -3.28 1.97 -12.31
N ALA A 136 -3.84 1.10 -13.13
CA ALA A 136 -4.26 1.40 -14.49
C ALA A 136 -5.73 1.02 -14.65
N PHE A 137 -6.58 1.97 -15.00
CA PHE A 137 -8.01 1.72 -15.06
C PHE A 137 -8.71 2.36 -16.26
N SER A 138 -9.82 1.75 -16.66
CA SER A 138 -10.69 2.16 -17.75
C SER A 138 -12.12 1.72 -17.45
N GLU A 139 -13.09 2.58 -17.73
CA GLU A 139 -14.52 2.23 -17.67
C GLU A 139 -14.93 1.27 -18.81
N ASN A 140 -14.12 1.21 -19.88
CA ASN A 140 -14.36 0.27 -20.97
C ASN A 140 -13.78 -1.11 -20.63
N GLU A 141 -14.64 -2.08 -20.31
CA GLU A 141 -14.24 -3.45 -19.96
C GLU A 141 -13.48 -4.18 -21.09
N LYS A 142 -13.64 -3.77 -22.36
CA LYS A 142 -12.89 -4.32 -23.50
C LYS A 142 -11.40 -3.96 -23.46
N PHE A 143 -10.98 -3.09 -22.54
CA PHE A 143 -9.60 -2.62 -22.44
C PHE A 143 -8.72 -3.49 -21.54
N LYS A 144 -9.21 -4.63 -21.03
CA LYS A 144 -8.41 -5.58 -20.23
C LYS A 144 -7.00 -5.82 -20.81
N ASP A 145 -6.92 -6.27 -22.07
CA ASP A 145 -5.63 -6.59 -22.69
C ASP A 145 -4.73 -5.36 -22.89
N ILE A 146 -5.33 -4.17 -23.05
CA ILE A 146 -4.60 -2.89 -23.11
C ILE A 146 -4.02 -2.54 -21.74
N LEU A 147 -4.79 -2.73 -20.66
CA LEU A 147 -4.33 -2.51 -19.29
C LEU A 147 -3.16 -3.45 -18.95
N LEU A 148 -3.28 -4.74 -19.30
CA LEU A 148 -2.21 -5.71 -19.12
C LEU A 148 -0.95 -5.34 -19.93
N ALA A 149 -1.11 -4.92 -21.19
CA ALA A 149 0.02 -4.48 -22.01
C ALA A 149 0.71 -3.23 -21.46
N LEU A 150 -0.05 -2.28 -20.90
CA LEU A 150 0.51 -1.12 -20.19
C LEU A 150 1.28 -1.55 -18.95
N GLY A 151 0.70 -2.41 -18.10
CA GLY A 151 1.34 -2.91 -16.88
C GLY A 151 2.66 -3.61 -17.17
N GLN A 152 2.71 -4.46 -18.20
CA GLN A 152 3.95 -5.11 -18.65
C GLN A 152 4.99 -4.10 -19.15
N ALA A 153 4.58 -3.09 -19.92
CA ALA A 153 5.50 -2.06 -20.43
C ALA A 153 6.09 -1.20 -19.30
N ILE A 154 5.28 -0.87 -18.29
CA ILE A 154 5.71 -0.13 -17.09
C ILE A 154 6.66 -0.98 -16.25
N THR A 155 6.31 -2.25 -16.01
CA THR A 155 7.13 -3.20 -15.23
C THR A 155 8.55 -3.34 -15.77
N LYS A 156 8.71 -3.36 -17.11
CA LYS A 156 10.03 -3.44 -17.77
C LYS A 156 10.89 -2.19 -17.57
N LYS A 157 10.29 -1.05 -17.26
CA LYS A 157 10.98 0.23 -17.04
C LYS A 157 11.31 0.48 -15.56
N ILE A 158 10.64 -0.20 -14.64
CA ILE A 158 10.98 -0.15 -13.21
C ILE A 158 12.24 -1.02 -13.00
N PRO A 159 13.36 -0.43 -12.55
CA PRO A 159 14.68 -1.05 -12.67
C PRO A 159 14.93 -2.20 -11.68
N GLN A 160 14.30 -2.16 -10.50
CA GLN A 160 14.56 -3.10 -9.41
C GLN A 160 13.25 -3.60 -8.81
N GLU A 161 13.27 -4.85 -8.37
CA GLU A 161 12.28 -5.41 -7.45
C GLU A 161 12.60 -4.95 -6.03
N GLY A 162 11.65 -5.13 -5.11
CA GLY A 162 11.79 -4.77 -3.71
C GLY A 162 11.39 -5.90 -2.79
N GLU A 163 11.78 -5.80 -1.53
CA GLU A 163 11.42 -6.80 -0.53
C GLU A 163 9.98 -6.59 -0.05
N ARG A 164 9.31 -7.70 0.27
CA ARG A 164 8.03 -7.68 0.96
C ARG A 164 8.23 -7.36 2.46
N PRO A 165 7.22 -6.82 3.15
CA PRO A 165 7.30 -6.59 4.60
C PRO A 165 7.63 -7.89 5.36
N ALA A 166 8.63 -7.83 6.25
CA ALA A 166 9.11 -8.99 7.00
C ALA A 166 8.02 -9.66 7.87
N ILE A 167 7.01 -8.89 8.29
CA ILE A 167 5.87 -9.38 9.07
C ILE A 167 4.99 -10.39 8.31
N LEU A 168 5.09 -10.46 6.98
CA LEU A 168 4.38 -11.49 6.21
C LEU A 168 4.92 -12.90 6.45
N ALA A 169 6.12 -13.04 7.03
CA ALA A 169 6.70 -14.35 7.34
C ALA A 169 6.05 -15.03 8.56
N PHE A 170 5.22 -14.32 9.34
CA PHE A 170 4.55 -14.91 10.50
C PHE A 170 3.42 -15.85 10.07
N PRO A 171 2.32 -15.42 9.42
CA PRO A 171 1.20 -16.31 9.16
C PRO A 171 1.57 -17.40 8.14
N PRO A 172 1.33 -18.69 8.43
CA PRO A 172 1.43 -19.74 7.42
C PRO A 172 0.44 -19.45 6.28
N PRO A 173 0.86 -19.46 4.99
CA PRO A 173 -0.01 -19.08 3.88
C PRO A 173 -1.32 -19.87 3.82
N GLN A 174 -1.30 -21.16 4.17
CA GLN A 174 -2.48 -22.03 4.20
C GLN A 174 -3.52 -21.64 5.25
N TRP A 175 -3.18 -20.76 6.20
CA TRP A 175 -4.09 -20.24 7.22
C TRP A 175 -4.70 -18.89 6.88
N VAL A 176 -4.26 -18.28 5.78
CA VAL A 176 -4.77 -17.01 5.29
C VAL A 176 -5.82 -17.32 4.22
N VAL A 177 -7.00 -16.71 4.32
CA VAL A 177 -7.96 -16.73 3.19
C VAL A 177 -7.38 -15.89 2.06
N ASP A 178 -7.42 -16.42 0.84
CA ASP A 178 -6.91 -15.76 -0.35
C ASP A 178 -7.42 -14.31 -0.46
N ASP A 179 -6.53 -13.40 -0.88
CA ASP A 179 -6.77 -11.96 -1.05
C ASP A 179 -7.28 -11.19 0.18
N SER A 180 -7.30 -11.82 1.37
CA SER A 180 -7.80 -11.17 2.59
C SER A 180 -6.74 -10.40 3.37
N LEU A 181 -5.46 -10.56 3.01
CA LEU A 181 -4.34 -9.95 3.70
C LEU A 181 -4.17 -8.49 3.28
N LEU A 182 -4.13 -7.62 4.28
CA LEU A 182 -3.77 -6.22 4.16
C LEU A 182 -2.54 -5.94 5.03
N PHE A 183 -1.50 -5.35 4.45
CA PHE A 183 -0.39 -4.77 5.21
C PHE A 183 -0.72 -3.30 5.49
N PHE A 184 -0.72 -2.91 6.76
CA PHE A 184 -1.06 -1.55 7.18
C PHE A 184 0.10 -0.88 7.91
N ARG A 185 0.24 0.40 7.62
CA ARG A 185 1.01 1.37 8.39
C ARG A 185 0.01 2.44 8.81
N GLY A 186 -0.17 2.65 10.11
CA GLY A 186 -1.14 3.63 10.61
C GLY A 186 -2.59 3.15 10.76
N GLN A 187 -3.42 4.04 11.32
CA GLN A 187 -4.77 3.75 11.80
C GLN A 187 -5.81 3.84 10.67
N ILE A 188 -5.57 4.69 9.66
CA ILE A 188 -6.50 4.86 8.54
C ILE A 188 -6.48 3.59 7.69
N ALA A 189 -5.29 3.09 7.35
CA ALA A 189 -5.08 1.83 6.66
C ALA A 189 -5.72 0.65 7.40
N LEU A 190 -5.46 0.52 8.70
CA LEU A 190 -6.08 -0.53 9.51
C LEU A 190 -7.61 -0.44 9.46
N ASN A 191 -8.18 0.75 9.68
CA ASN A 191 -9.63 0.92 9.73
C ASN A 191 -10.31 0.71 8.36
N ASN A 192 -9.59 0.91 7.26
CA ASN A 192 -10.08 0.61 5.93
C ASN A 192 -10.25 -0.91 5.73
N GLY A 193 -9.28 -1.72 6.17
CA GLY A 193 -9.39 -3.19 6.12
C GLY A 193 -10.27 -3.80 7.21
N TYR A 194 -10.20 -3.27 8.42
CA TYR A 194 -11.02 -3.64 9.58
C TYR A 194 -11.11 -2.48 10.57
N PHE A 195 -12.30 -1.89 10.69
CA PHE A 195 -12.54 -0.86 11.70
C PHE A 195 -12.31 -1.40 13.12
N LEU A 196 -11.23 -0.97 13.76
CA LEU A 196 -10.86 -1.36 15.11
C LEU A 196 -11.33 -0.33 16.14
N SER A 197 -10.96 0.94 15.92
CA SER A 197 -11.26 2.06 16.84
C SER A 197 -11.02 3.41 16.15
N HIS A 198 -11.66 4.46 16.64
CA HIS A 198 -11.31 5.85 16.26
C HIS A 198 -10.04 6.34 16.96
N GLN A 199 -9.66 5.72 18.08
CA GLN A 199 -8.44 6.03 18.83
C GLN A 199 -7.30 5.13 18.39
N ASP A 200 -6.07 5.64 18.42
CA ASP A 200 -4.85 4.86 18.17
C ASP A 200 -4.50 3.95 19.36
N VAL A 201 -5.33 2.94 19.58
CA VAL A 201 -5.22 1.99 20.71
C VAL A 201 -4.04 1.04 20.57
N LEU A 202 -3.48 0.92 19.37
CA LEU A 202 -2.31 0.09 19.08
C LEU A 202 -1.02 0.90 18.93
N PHE A 203 -1.05 2.23 19.13
CA PHE A 203 0.08 3.14 18.95
C PHE A 203 0.77 3.01 17.58
N LEU A 204 -0.02 2.87 16.52
CA LEU A 204 0.45 2.80 15.13
C LEU A 204 1.08 4.12 14.68
N SER A 205 0.63 5.26 15.22
CA SER A 205 1.22 6.58 14.97
C SER A 205 2.70 6.68 15.37
N LYS A 206 3.18 5.78 16.24
CA LYS A 206 4.60 5.67 16.61
C LYS A 206 5.43 4.87 15.58
N GLY A 207 4.94 4.70 14.36
CA GLY A 207 5.63 4.01 13.27
C GLY A 207 5.56 2.49 13.33
N ALA A 208 4.58 1.92 14.04
CA ALA A 208 4.38 0.48 14.06
C ALA A 208 3.66 -0.01 12.79
N GLU A 209 4.01 -1.21 12.35
CA GLU A 209 3.48 -1.82 11.13
C GLU A 209 2.79 -3.11 11.46
N GLY A 210 1.76 -3.44 10.68
CA GLY A 210 0.96 -4.61 10.94
C GLY A 210 0.37 -5.25 9.71
N ILE A 211 -0.20 -6.42 9.92
CA ILE A 211 -1.01 -7.12 8.92
C ILE A 211 -2.36 -7.49 9.52
N THR A 212 -3.40 -7.47 8.68
CA THR A 212 -4.71 -7.99 9.02
C THR A 212 -5.19 -8.94 7.95
N PHE A 213 -5.81 -10.05 8.33
CA PHE A 213 -6.28 -11.06 7.39
C PHE A 213 -7.42 -11.89 7.99
N LEU A 214 -8.07 -12.70 7.14
CA LEU A 214 -9.07 -13.67 7.56
C LEU A 214 -8.42 -15.04 7.77
N TYR A 215 -8.63 -15.63 8.95
CA TYR A 215 -8.04 -16.88 9.40
C TYR A 215 -8.89 -18.08 8.97
N LYS A 216 -8.35 -18.90 8.05
CA LYS A 216 -9.01 -20.00 7.35
C LYS A 216 -9.24 -21.31 8.14
N PRO A 217 -8.41 -21.72 9.12
CA PRO A 217 -8.57 -23.03 9.78
C PRO A 217 -9.90 -23.23 10.52
N GLU A 218 -10.69 -22.17 10.68
CA GLU A 218 -12.01 -22.21 11.30
C GLU A 218 -13.13 -22.29 10.26
N ALA A 219 -14.21 -23.00 10.58
CA ALA A 219 -15.38 -23.10 9.71
C ALA A 219 -16.00 -21.74 9.35
N GLN A 220 -15.80 -20.74 10.22
CA GLN A 220 -16.06 -19.33 9.92
C GLN A 220 -14.79 -18.53 10.16
N PRO A 221 -14.30 -17.78 9.17
CA PRO A 221 -13.02 -17.10 9.32
C PRO A 221 -13.03 -16.08 10.45
N LEU A 222 -11.97 -16.12 11.27
CA LEU A 222 -11.71 -15.12 12.30
C LEU A 222 -10.92 -13.96 11.71
N ARG A 223 -11.04 -12.78 12.30
CA ARG A 223 -10.18 -11.64 11.94
C ARG A 223 -8.90 -11.69 12.76
N VAL A 224 -7.75 -11.73 12.12
CA VAL A 224 -6.44 -11.64 12.79
C VAL A 224 -5.83 -10.27 12.49
N ILE A 225 -5.25 -9.65 13.52
CA ILE A 225 -4.42 -8.45 13.39
C ILE A 225 -3.09 -8.73 14.09
N MET A 226 -1.97 -8.62 13.40
CA MET A 226 -0.63 -8.73 13.97
C MET A 226 0.08 -7.39 13.81
N VAL A 227 0.66 -6.85 14.88
CA VAL A 227 1.41 -5.60 14.85
C VAL A 227 2.80 -5.83 15.43
N ARG A 228 3.82 -5.47 14.67
CA ARG A 228 5.22 -5.52 15.09
C ARG A 228 5.70 -4.12 15.46
N TYR A 229 6.41 -4.05 16.58
CA TYR A 229 6.95 -2.82 17.14
C TYR A 229 8.48 -2.82 17.07
N ALA A 230 9.11 -1.66 17.26
CA ALA A 230 10.56 -1.56 17.26
C ALA A 230 11.22 -2.33 18.43
N GLY A 231 10.45 -2.66 19.46
CA GLY A 231 10.90 -3.50 20.56
C GLY A 231 9.81 -3.81 21.58
N ARG A 232 10.15 -4.70 22.52
CA ARG A 232 9.23 -5.23 23.54
C ARG A 232 8.55 -4.17 24.40
N GLN A 233 9.24 -3.07 24.69
CA GLN A 233 8.67 -1.98 25.48
C GLN A 233 7.46 -1.34 24.78
N GLN A 234 7.60 -1.00 23.51
CA GLN A 234 6.53 -0.38 22.73
C GLN A 234 5.36 -1.35 22.52
N ALA A 235 5.65 -2.63 22.27
CA ALA A 235 4.62 -3.68 22.21
C ALA A 235 3.86 -3.82 23.53
N THR A 236 4.56 -3.74 24.67
CA THR A 236 3.95 -3.79 26.00
C THR A 236 3.04 -2.58 26.26
N GLU A 237 3.48 -1.38 25.86
CA GLU A 237 2.68 -0.16 25.96
C GLU A 237 1.40 -0.24 25.12
N ALA A 238 1.51 -0.68 23.87
CA ALA A 238 0.36 -0.87 22.99
C ALA A 238 -0.60 -1.94 23.53
N PHE A 239 -0.08 -3.05 24.07
CA PHE A 239 -0.92 -4.08 24.68
C PHE A 239 -1.68 -3.56 25.92
N LYS A 240 -1.04 -2.71 26.74
CA LYS A 240 -1.71 -2.03 27.87
C LYS A 240 -2.80 -1.06 27.38
N SER A 241 -2.49 -0.27 26.35
CA SER A 241 -3.45 0.66 25.72
C SER A 241 -4.69 -0.08 25.19
N LEU A 242 -4.47 -1.16 24.42
CA LEU A 242 -5.54 -2.04 23.94
C LEU A 242 -6.41 -2.59 25.08
N ARG A 243 -5.79 -3.04 26.18
CA ARG A 243 -6.51 -3.56 27.36
C ARG A 243 -7.35 -2.52 28.09
N ALA A 244 -6.91 -1.27 28.08
CA ALA A 244 -7.64 -0.15 28.66
C ALA A 244 -8.71 0.41 27.71
N SER A 245 -8.75 -0.06 26.46
CA SER A 245 -9.71 0.39 25.44
C SER A 245 -11.02 -0.40 25.46
N GLU A 246 -11.99 0.08 24.68
CA GLU A 246 -13.30 -0.54 24.49
C GLU A 246 -13.34 -1.60 23.36
N VAL A 247 -12.19 -1.95 22.76
CA VAL A 247 -12.12 -2.94 21.66
C VAL A 247 -12.49 -4.35 22.15
N ILE A 248 -12.00 -4.74 23.33
CA ILE A 248 -12.32 -6.01 23.99
C ILE A 248 -12.88 -5.70 25.39
N LYS A 249 -14.21 -5.73 25.49
CA LYS A 249 -14.96 -5.39 26.69
C LYS A 249 -15.04 -6.55 27.66
N LYS A 250 -15.14 -6.22 28.96
CA LYS A 250 -15.19 -7.19 30.06
C LYS A 250 -14.02 -8.19 29.99
N GLY A 251 -12.87 -7.69 29.55
CA GLY A 251 -11.70 -8.51 29.28
C GLY A 251 -11.08 -9.03 30.58
N SER A 252 -10.63 -10.28 30.55
CA SER A 252 -9.87 -10.91 31.64
C SER A 252 -8.58 -11.49 31.07
N VAL A 253 -7.50 -11.40 31.85
CA VAL A 253 -6.26 -12.09 31.52
C VAL A 253 -6.36 -13.52 32.05
N LYS A 254 -6.22 -14.50 31.17
CA LYS A 254 -6.14 -15.93 31.52
C LYS A 254 -5.01 -16.57 30.74
N GLU A 255 -4.06 -17.20 31.45
CA GLU A 255 -2.92 -17.90 30.83
C GLU A 255 -2.14 -17.01 29.83
N GLY A 256 -1.92 -15.74 30.19
CA GLY A 256 -1.21 -14.77 29.35
C GLY A 256 -2.04 -14.16 28.20
N LEU A 257 -3.27 -14.64 27.98
CA LEU A 257 -4.18 -14.13 26.95
C LEU A 257 -5.17 -13.14 27.54
N PHE A 258 -5.32 -11.97 26.92
CA PHE A 258 -6.41 -11.04 27.22
C PHE A 258 -7.65 -11.43 26.40
N LEU A 259 -8.75 -11.81 27.05
CA LEU A 259 -9.93 -12.37 26.38
C LEU A 259 -11.21 -11.68 26.87
N GLY A 260 -12.13 -11.35 25.95
CA GLY A 260 -13.40 -10.72 26.28
C GLY A 260 -14.39 -10.65 25.12
N ARG A 261 -15.38 -9.77 25.22
CA ARG A 261 -16.37 -9.49 24.16
C ARG A 261 -15.83 -8.45 23.21
N SER A 262 -15.94 -8.68 21.91
CA SER A 262 -15.60 -7.70 20.86
C SER A 262 -16.88 -7.17 20.21
N ARG A 263 -16.74 -6.23 19.26
CA ARG A 263 -17.88 -5.70 18.49
C ARG A 263 -18.71 -6.80 17.81
N LYS A 264 -18.06 -7.89 17.38
CA LYS A 264 -18.70 -9.04 16.70
C LYS A 264 -18.41 -10.33 17.45
N GLY A 265 -18.98 -10.49 18.64
CA GLY A 265 -18.87 -11.72 19.43
C GLY A 265 -17.74 -11.66 20.45
N TYR A 266 -16.71 -12.48 20.29
CA TYR A 266 -15.57 -12.59 21.18
C TYR A 266 -14.30 -12.10 20.49
N GLY A 267 -13.38 -11.61 21.31
CA GLY A 267 -12.06 -11.19 20.87
C GLY A 267 -11.02 -11.48 21.93
N GLY A 268 -9.78 -11.52 21.48
CA GLY A 268 -8.64 -11.77 22.33
C GLY A 268 -7.37 -11.17 21.78
N ALA A 269 -6.41 -10.96 22.67
CA ALA A 269 -5.10 -10.47 22.32
C ALA A 269 -4.01 -11.15 23.14
N LEU A 270 -2.81 -11.21 22.57
CA LEU A 270 -1.60 -11.65 23.23
C LEU A 270 -0.43 -10.72 22.89
N LEU A 271 0.53 -10.67 23.81
CA LEU A 271 1.81 -10.00 23.66
C LEU A 271 2.91 -11.06 23.62
N SER A 272 3.77 -11.03 22.60
CA SER A 272 4.91 -11.91 22.43
C SER A 272 6.11 -11.12 21.91
N GLU A 273 7.13 -10.91 22.75
CA GLU A 273 8.29 -10.06 22.43
C GLU A 273 7.91 -8.67 21.89
N ASP A 274 8.24 -8.38 20.64
CA ASP A 274 7.95 -7.15 19.90
C ASP A 274 6.64 -7.20 19.11
N LEU A 275 5.83 -8.24 19.30
CA LEU A 275 4.59 -8.51 18.56
C LEU A 275 3.36 -8.46 19.47
N VAL A 276 2.31 -7.78 19.00
CA VAL A 276 0.95 -7.89 19.55
C VAL A 276 0.06 -8.56 18.52
N VAL A 277 -0.65 -9.62 18.92
CA VAL A 277 -1.60 -10.32 18.05
C VAL A 277 -3.00 -10.27 18.63
N LEU A 278 -3.97 -9.91 17.80
CA LEU A 278 -5.38 -9.90 18.09
C LEU A 278 -6.08 -10.95 17.23
N VAL A 279 -7.04 -11.65 17.82
CA VAL A 279 -8.02 -12.48 17.13
C VAL A 279 -9.41 -11.97 17.50
N LEU A 280 -10.20 -11.61 16.49
CA LEU A 280 -11.50 -10.98 16.62
C LEU A 280 -12.55 -11.78 15.84
N ASP A 281 -13.79 -11.34 15.98
CA ASP A 281 -14.97 -11.89 15.29
C ASP A 281 -15.29 -13.37 15.63
N GLY A 282 -14.82 -13.86 16.78
CA GLY A 282 -15.06 -15.23 17.22
C GLY A 282 -16.46 -15.45 17.78
N LYS A 283 -17.12 -16.53 17.36
CA LYS A 283 -18.44 -16.91 17.92
C LYS A 283 -18.39 -17.36 19.38
N THR A 284 -17.28 -17.95 19.80
CA THR A 284 -17.04 -18.40 21.17
C THR A 284 -15.65 -18.00 21.65
N ARG A 285 -15.45 -17.97 22.97
CA ARG A 285 -14.15 -17.66 23.57
C ARG A 285 -13.12 -18.75 23.27
N GLU A 286 -13.56 -19.99 23.11
CA GLU A 286 -12.73 -21.17 22.86
C GLU A 286 -12.11 -21.11 21.46
N LEU A 287 -12.86 -20.65 20.45
CA LEU A 287 -12.35 -20.45 19.09
C LEU A 287 -11.25 -19.40 19.05
N VAL A 288 -11.49 -18.24 19.67
CA VAL A 288 -10.50 -17.16 19.79
C VAL A 288 -9.25 -17.66 20.51
N THR A 289 -9.42 -18.39 21.61
CA THR A 289 -8.30 -18.93 22.39
C THR A 289 -7.47 -19.94 21.59
N ARG A 290 -8.13 -20.80 20.82
CA ARG A 290 -7.48 -21.80 19.97
C ARG A 290 -6.65 -21.15 18.87
N ALA A 291 -7.23 -20.19 18.15
CA ALA A 291 -6.51 -19.42 17.14
C ALA A 291 -5.33 -18.64 17.74
N LEU A 292 -5.54 -18.02 18.91
CA LEU A 292 -4.46 -17.35 19.67
C LEU A 292 -3.39 -18.32 20.20
N ARG A 293 -3.58 -19.63 20.15
CA ARG A 293 -2.53 -20.59 20.51
C ARG A 293 -1.86 -21.22 19.30
N SER A 294 -2.53 -21.23 18.16
CA SER A 294 -2.02 -21.85 16.94
C SER A 294 -1.17 -20.90 16.09
N LEU A 295 -1.49 -19.60 16.03
CA LEU A 295 -0.71 -18.67 15.21
C LEU A 295 0.75 -18.62 15.69
N PRO A 296 1.73 -18.59 14.77
CA PRO A 296 3.12 -18.47 15.16
C PRO A 296 3.44 -17.04 15.62
N TYR A 297 4.01 -16.93 16.82
CA TYR A 297 4.38 -15.64 17.45
C TYR A 297 5.87 -15.49 17.71
N ARG A 298 6.63 -16.55 17.45
CA ARG A 298 8.09 -16.57 17.56
C ARG A 298 8.58 -16.72 16.13
N GLY A 299 9.25 -15.69 15.61
CA GLY A 299 9.98 -15.82 14.35
C GLY A 299 11.01 -16.92 14.53
N GLY A 300 10.68 -18.11 14.03
CA GLY A 300 11.41 -19.33 14.29
C GLY A 300 11.13 -20.28 13.15
N GLN A 301 12.17 -20.48 12.35
CA GLN A 301 12.24 -21.31 11.15
C GLN A 301 11.45 -22.61 11.29
N GLY A 302 10.47 -22.78 10.40
CA GLY A 302 10.05 -24.07 9.89
C GLY A 302 10.55 -24.18 8.46
#